data_AF-A0A0G4NJ77-F1
#
_entry.id   AF-A0A0G4NJ77-F1
#
_cell.length_a   1.000
_cell.length_b   1.000
_cell.length_c   1.000
_cell.angle_alpha   90.00
_cell.angle_beta   90.00
_cell.angle_gamma   90.00
#
_symmetry.space_group_name_H-M   'P 1'
#
loop_
_entity.id
_entity.type
_entity.pdbx_description
1 polymer ?
#
loop_
_entity_poly.entity_id
_entity_poly.type
_entity_poly.pdbx_seq_one_letter_code
_entity_poly.pdbx_strand_id
1 'polypeptide(L)'
;ESGREFVANGQYDGTSFIEILPEGKIKVLGFLPAVVPAAARSLWKEVRRYKNYIVVGSELEGHGVQIFDLTKLLDIELKAGGKPVRFGKADLTGWFNDLPIGSSHNV
;
A
#
# COMPACT_ATOMS: atom_id res chain seq x y z
N GLU A 1 -4.29 -22.82 -2.10
CA GLU A 1 -3.65 -21.50 -2.30
C GLU A 1 -3.49 -21.24 -3.79
N SER A 2 -3.55 -19.99 -4.25
CA SER A 2 -3.51 -19.64 -5.68
C SER A 2 -2.09 -19.64 -6.29
N GLY A 3 -1.04 -19.69 -5.46
CA GLY A 3 0.36 -19.60 -5.93
C GLY A 3 0.80 -18.22 -6.42
N ARG A 4 -0.05 -17.20 -6.27
CA ARG A 4 0.22 -15.81 -6.69
C ARG A 4 1.11 -15.11 -5.67
N GLU A 5 2.08 -14.34 -6.16
CA GLU A 5 3.04 -13.61 -5.33
C GLU A 5 2.86 -12.10 -5.48
N PHE A 6 2.89 -11.37 -4.35
CA PHE A 6 2.66 -9.94 -4.33
C PHE A 6 3.74 -9.19 -3.56
N VAL A 7 4.05 -7.99 -4.02
CA VAL A 7 4.95 -7.03 -3.39
C VAL A 7 4.17 -5.76 -3.07
N ALA A 8 4.31 -5.29 -1.83
CA ALA A 8 3.90 -3.96 -1.43
C ALA A 8 5.15 -3.07 -1.37
N ASN A 9 5.26 -2.15 -2.32
CA ASN A 9 6.41 -1.28 -2.49
C ASN A 9 6.11 0.13 -1.98
N GLY A 10 6.78 0.55 -0.91
CA GLY A 10 6.69 1.92 -0.40
C GLY A 10 7.29 2.92 -1.39
N GLN A 11 6.56 3.98 -1.66
CA GLN A 11 6.95 5.07 -2.57
C GLN A 11 6.75 6.43 -1.89
N TYR A 12 7.26 7.49 -2.51
CA TYR A 12 7.18 8.84 -1.96
C TYR A 12 5.75 9.27 -1.61
N ASP A 13 4.76 8.93 -2.43
CA ASP A 13 3.38 9.40 -2.30
C ASP A 13 2.37 8.30 -1.92
N GLY A 14 2.83 7.06 -1.67
CA GLY A 14 1.95 5.94 -1.35
C GLY A 14 2.64 4.59 -1.38
N THR A 15 1.87 3.54 -1.59
CA THR A 15 2.32 2.15 -1.68
C THR A 15 1.80 1.53 -2.97
N SER A 16 2.70 1.03 -3.81
CA SER A 16 2.33 0.26 -5.01
C SER A 16 2.14 -1.21 -4.67
N PHE A 17 1.11 -1.84 -5.23
CA PHE A 17 0.87 -3.27 -5.18
C PHE A 17 1.23 -3.90 -6.51
N ILE A 18 2.17 -4.83 -6.47
CA ILE A 18 2.78 -5.46 -7.63
C ILE A 18 2.57 -6.95 -7.52
N GLU A 19 2.08 -7.60 -8.56
CA GLU A 19 2.09 -9.04 -8.69
C GLU A 19 3.35 -9.48 -9.44
N ILE A 20 4.02 -10.51 -8.92
CA ILE A 20 5.12 -11.19 -9.61
C ILE A 20 4.50 -12.38 -10.33
N LEU A 21 4.52 -12.30 -11.66
CA LEU A 21 4.03 -13.34 -12.56
C LEU A 21 5.14 -14.37 -12.82
N PRO A 22 4.79 -15.51 -13.44
CA PRO A 22 5.78 -16.48 -13.90
C PRO A 22 6.93 -15.83 -14.68
N GLU A 23 8.11 -16.45 -14.54
CA GLU A 23 9.38 -15.94 -15.08
C GLU A 23 9.80 -14.55 -14.54
N GLY A 24 9.24 -14.12 -13.40
CA GLY A 24 9.62 -12.86 -12.74
C GLY A 24 9.06 -11.60 -13.41
N LYS A 25 8.05 -11.74 -14.29
CA LYS A 25 7.40 -10.59 -14.93
C LYS A 25 6.64 -9.78 -13.88
N ILE A 26 6.75 -8.45 -13.96
CA ILE A 26 6.14 -7.53 -12.99
C ILE A 26 4.84 -6.98 -13.55
N LYS A 27 3.76 -7.07 -12.76
CA LYS A 27 2.46 -6.45 -13.06
C LYS A 27 2.03 -5.55 -11.91
N VAL A 28 2.01 -4.24 -12.11
CA VAL A 28 1.48 -3.29 -11.11
C VAL A 28 -0.04 -3.38 -11.11
N LEU A 29 -0.63 -3.86 -10.02
CA LEU A 29 -2.07 -4.06 -9.88
C LEU A 29 -2.78 -2.83 -9.34
N GLY A 30 -2.15 -2.11 -8.42
CA GLY A 30 -2.77 -0.94 -7.82
C GLY A 30 -1.82 -0.08 -7.03
N PHE A 31 -2.36 1.04 -6.58
CA PHE A 31 -1.64 2.05 -5.82
C PHE A 31 -2.54 2.58 -4.70
N LEU A 32 -2.04 2.48 -3.47
CA LEU A 32 -2.64 3.08 -2.29
C LEU A 32 -1.92 4.38 -1.97
N PRO A 33 -2.53 5.56 -2.21
CA PRO A 33 -1.93 6.83 -1.82
C PRO A 33 -1.82 6.94 -0.30
N ALA A 34 -0.86 7.76 0.15
CA ALA A 34 -0.92 8.32 1.50
C ALA A 34 -2.26 9.05 1.69
N VAL A 35 -2.79 9.03 2.92
CA VAL A 35 -4.05 9.71 3.25
C VAL A 35 -3.95 11.25 3.21
N VAL A 36 -2.72 11.77 3.25
CA VAL A 36 -2.39 13.20 3.16
C VAL A 36 -1.42 13.42 1.99
N PRO A 37 -1.39 14.62 1.37
CA PRO A 37 -0.50 14.91 0.27
C PRO A 37 0.98 14.71 0.64
N ALA A 38 1.76 14.17 -0.30
CA ALA A 38 3.20 14.03 -0.12
C ALA A 38 3.87 15.39 0.07
N ALA A 39 4.83 15.46 0.99
CA ALA A 39 5.62 16.64 1.30
C ALA A 39 7.07 16.23 1.56
N ALA A 40 7.96 17.19 1.85
CA ALA A 40 9.40 16.95 2.04
C ALA A 40 9.75 15.82 3.04
N ARG A 41 8.82 15.48 3.96
CA ARG A 41 8.90 14.38 4.92
C ARG A 41 8.06 13.18 4.48
N SER A 42 8.22 12.71 3.24
CA SER A 42 7.48 11.57 2.69
C SER A 42 8.42 10.53 2.07
N LEU A 43 9.70 10.58 2.42
CA LEU A 43 10.75 9.76 1.80
C LEU A 43 10.68 8.32 2.32
N TRP A 44 10.40 8.17 3.62
CA TRP A 44 10.41 6.86 4.28
C TRP A 44 8.99 6.34 4.52
N LYS A 45 8.75 5.11 4.06
CA LYS A 45 7.58 4.31 4.41
C LYS A 45 8.01 2.98 4.98
N GLU A 46 7.44 2.63 6.13
CA GLU A 46 7.48 1.26 6.61
C GLU A 46 6.32 0.49 5.98
N VAL A 47 6.59 -0.72 5.51
CA VAL A 47 5.58 -1.66 5.04
C VAL A 47 5.80 -2.98 5.76
N ARG A 48 4.89 -3.30 6.69
CA ARG A 48 4.95 -4.55 7.46
C ARG A 48 3.75 -5.43 7.13
N ARG A 49 3.99 -6.72 6.87
CA ARG A 49 2.90 -7.68 6.71
C ARG A 49 2.42 -8.22 8.05
N TYR A 50 1.12 -8.42 8.18
CA TYR A 50 0.51 -9.18 9.26
C TYR A 50 -0.62 -10.04 8.68
N LYS A 51 -0.41 -11.35 8.58
CA LYS A 51 -1.30 -12.26 7.83
C LYS A 51 -1.52 -11.75 6.39
N ASN A 52 -2.76 -11.55 5.98
CA ASN A 52 -3.16 -10.97 4.70
C ASN A 52 -3.19 -9.43 4.70
N TYR A 53 -2.89 -8.78 5.82
CA TYR A 53 -2.85 -7.33 5.91
C TYR A 53 -1.44 -6.80 5.69
N ILE A 54 -1.38 -5.57 5.19
CA ILE A 54 -0.20 -4.72 5.33
C ILE A 54 -0.52 -3.57 6.26
N VAL A 55 0.50 -3.17 7.00
CA VAL A 55 0.51 -2.04 7.91
C VAL A 55 1.54 -1.07 7.35
N VAL A 56 1.10 0.15 7.03
CA VAL A 56 1.93 1.18 6.41
C VAL A 56 2.04 2.37 7.35
N GLY A 57 3.26 2.63 7.81
CA GLY A 57 3.65 3.82 8.56
C GLY A 57 4.48 4.76 7.70
N SER A 58 4.56 6.03 8.09
CA SER A 58 5.41 7.03 7.44
C SER A 58 5.78 8.14 8.41
N GLU A 59 6.93 8.76 8.19
CA GLU A 59 7.34 10.00 8.86
C GLU A 59 6.43 11.20 8.52
N LEU A 60 5.60 11.09 7.47
CA LEU A 60 4.71 12.14 7.01
C LEU A 60 3.66 12.50 8.07
N GLU A 61 3.61 13.78 8.44
CA GLU A 61 2.67 14.30 9.42
C GLU A 61 1.22 14.06 8.97
N GLY A 62 0.38 13.55 9.87
CA GLY A 62 -1.01 13.22 9.58
C GLY A 62 -1.23 11.96 8.73
N HIS A 63 -0.16 11.22 8.38
CA HIS A 63 -0.28 9.96 7.66
C HIS A 63 -1.03 8.89 8.48
N GLY A 64 -0.78 8.86 9.79
CA GLY A 64 -1.27 7.80 10.66
C GLY A 64 -0.70 6.44 10.26
N VAL A 65 -1.43 5.38 10.59
CA VAL A 65 -1.14 4.00 10.22
C VAL A 65 -2.25 3.50 9.29
N GLN A 66 -1.89 3.21 8.05
CA GLN A 66 -2.82 2.65 7.06
C GLN A 66 -2.77 1.12 7.13
N ILE A 67 -3.94 0.47 7.24
CA ILE A 67 -4.07 -0.98 7.21
C ILE A 67 -4.87 -1.36 5.96
N PHE A 68 -4.26 -2.17 5.10
CA PHE A 68 -4.86 -2.61 3.84
C PHE A 68 -4.91 -4.13 3.76
N ASP A 69 -6.02 -4.69 3.27
CA ASP A 69 -6.20 -6.12 3.07
C ASP A 69 -5.73 -6.53 1.67
N LEU A 70 -4.67 -7.33 1.59
CA LEU A 70 -4.11 -7.82 0.33
C LEU A 70 -5.05 -8.77 -0.43
N THR A 71 -6.07 -9.35 0.21
CA THR A 71 -7.04 -10.20 -0.50
C THR A 71 -7.80 -9.44 -1.58
N LYS A 72 -7.94 -8.11 -1.43
CA LYS A 72 -8.52 -7.22 -2.44
C LYS A 72 -7.77 -7.22 -3.77
N LEU A 73 -6.50 -7.63 -3.78
CA LEU A 73 -5.70 -7.76 -5.01
C LEU A 73 -6.08 -8.99 -5.82
N LEU A 74 -6.70 -10.00 -5.19
CA LEU A 74 -7.02 -11.25 -5.86
C LEU A 74 -8.08 -11.06 -6.95
N ASP A 75 -8.98 -10.09 -6.77
CA ASP A 75 -10.09 -9.80 -7.67
C ASP A 75 -9.73 -8.78 -8.77
N ILE A 76 -8.48 -8.33 -8.83
CA ILE A 76 -8.04 -7.32 -9.81
C ILE A 76 -7.60 -7.99 -11.10
N GLU A 77 -8.39 -7.78 -12.16
CA GLU A 77 -8.06 -8.20 -13.52
C GLU A 77 -7.73 -7.00 -14.41
N LEU A 78 -6.43 -6.74 -14.58
CA LEU A 78 -5.96 -5.76 -15.57
C LEU A 78 -5.69 -6.43 -16.92
N LYS A 79 -6.30 -5.89 -17.98
CA LYS A 79 -5.95 -6.19 -19.37
C LYS A 79 -4.57 -5.63 -19.71
N ALA A 80 -3.97 -6.08 -20.82
CA ALA A 80 -2.74 -5.51 -21.33
C ALA A 80 -2.89 -3.99 -21.55
N GLY A 81 -1.98 -3.19 -20.98
CA GLY A 81 -2.08 -1.72 -20.99
C GLY A 81 -3.13 -1.13 -20.05
N GLY A 82 -3.80 -1.94 -19.23
CA GLY A 82 -4.73 -1.48 -18.20
C GLY A 82 -4.04 -0.62 -17.15
N LYS A 83 -4.75 0.39 -16.64
CA LYS A 83 -4.24 1.26 -15.58
C LYS A 83 -4.34 0.55 -14.23
N PRO A 84 -3.33 0.66 -13.35
CA PRO A 84 -3.43 0.17 -11.99
C PRO A 84 -4.62 0.76 -11.24
N VAL A 85 -5.26 -0.04 -10.40
CA VAL A 85 -6.36 0.42 -9.53
C VAL A 85 -5.81 1.47 -8.57
N ARG A 86 -6.42 2.66 -8.55
CA ARG A 86 -6.11 3.68 -7.55
C ARG A 86 -7.07 3.53 -6.37
N PHE A 87 -6.54 3.06 -5.24
CA PHE A 87 -7.28 2.96 -4.00
C PHE A 87 -7.43 4.33 -3.34
N GLY A 88 -8.37 4.43 -2.41
CA GLY A 88 -8.57 5.58 -1.55
C GLY A 88 -8.67 5.19 -0.07
N LYS A 89 -8.89 6.20 0.77
CA LYS A 89 -9.09 6.01 2.21
C LYS A 89 -10.25 5.05 2.54
N ALA A 90 -11.31 5.05 1.73
CA ALA A 90 -12.45 4.16 1.88
C ALA A 90 -12.11 2.68 1.63
N ASP A 91 -11.00 2.40 0.94
CA ASP A 91 -10.54 1.04 0.67
C ASP A 91 -9.62 0.51 1.77
N LEU A 92 -9.29 1.31 2.79
CA LEU A 92 -8.52 0.83 3.93
C LEU A 92 -9.39 -0.09 4.79
N THR A 93 -8.79 -1.16 5.29
CA THR A 93 -9.40 -2.00 6.33
C THR A 93 -9.45 -1.24 7.65
N GLY A 94 -8.43 -0.42 7.89
CA GLY A 94 -8.33 0.44 9.05
C GLY A 94 -7.39 1.59 8.80
N TRP A 95 -7.66 2.71 9.47
CA TRP A 95 -6.76 3.84 9.51
C TRP A 95 -6.73 4.36 10.94
N PHE A 96 -5.58 4.27 11.58
CA PHE A 96 -5.38 4.79 12.93
C PHE A 96 -4.60 6.09 12.85
N ASN A 97 -5.17 7.19 13.35
CA ASN A 97 -4.54 8.50 13.30
C ASN A 97 -4.56 9.23 14.64
N ASP A 98 -4.78 8.52 15.75
CA ASP A 98 -4.78 9.10 17.10
C ASP A 98 -3.35 9.15 17.68
N LEU A 99 -2.35 9.31 16.81
CA LEU A 99 -0.96 9.57 17.18
C LEU A 99 -0.77 11.08 17.35
N PRO A 100 0.10 11.55 18.25
CA PRO A 100 0.28 12.98 18.53
C PRO A 100 0.47 13.87 17.29
N ILE A 101 1.17 13.37 16.26
CA ILE A 101 1.40 14.07 14.98
C ILE A 101 1.06 13.21 13.76
N GLY A 102 0.52 12.00 13.94
CA GLY A 102 0.26 11.06 12.83
C GLY A 102 1.49 10.35 12.25
N SER A 103 2.71 10.85 12.44
CA SER A 103 3.94 10.20 11.96
C SER A 103 4.26 8.93 12.76
N SER A 104 4.69 7.87 12.08
CA SER A 104 5.07 6.60 12.71
C SER A 104 6.10 5.79 11.92
N HIS A 105 6.98 5.13 12.67
CA HIS A 105 7.87 4.05 12.22
C HIS A 105 7.97 3.00 13.35
N ASN A 106 8.29 1.78 12.98
CA ASN A 106 8.28 0.56 13.80
C ASN A 106 6.88 0.17 14.32
N VAL A 107 5.88 0.23 13.44
CA VAL A 107 4.50 -0.20 13.71
C VAL A 107 4.27 -1.70 13.53
#